data_AF-A0A0K6GWK6-F1
#
_entry.id   AF-A0A0K6GWK6-F1
#
_cell.length_a   1.000
_cell.length_b   1.000
_cell.length_c   1.000
_cell.angle_alpha   90.00
_cell.angle_beta   90.00
_cell.angle_gamma   90.00
#
_symmetry.space_group_name_H-M   'P 1'
#
loop_
_entity.id
_entity.type
_entity.pdbx_description
1 polymer ?
#
loop_
_entity_poly.entity_id
_entity_poly.type
_entity_poly.pdbx_seq_one_letter_code
_entity_poly.pdbx_strand_id
1 'polypeptide(L)'
;MMVSLRRVRSPSLDVYNAFRAATVGVLVAMSLLRGGDSQPLVSGGNALYGWAAGYLVAIAASFGLGRSRLAQPLQLTLAVATDVGMLTGLIALNGGVRSGYGVLLLPFLAISGLLSSGRHALFYAALATVALLGYTGYELVRDLATPAELFQSGLLALAGFVVSVVTYQLGRVARESEALAQRQGNEIVQLNRLNALVLETLREAVLVLDDQGQVCQFNHVAANFLPELGRGQRRPELVALVERWQRSPDPSANLAVERLVRGRQLVGELIPIVQDNNRRLVLFLRDQADQAEEARRVKLAALGRLTANIAHEIRNPLAAISHAGELLAETADDAGSARLTRIVRDNALRIDTLVEEVLALNRRDRLRPEAIALAPFLTGLVDEFGVAQPDAAGAILVEVPDIPVAVAFDRGHLTQILFNLLRNAWRHGSRQTGAVRLRVEGEPDRAHLSVLDNGPGVSEDAQLHLFEPFFTTDSQGTGLGLYIARELAEANEAWLDYVPPSGHFRLTCRYAP
;
A
#
# COMPACT_ATOMS: atom_id res chain seq x y z
N MET A 1 -26.35 30.82 -14.90
CA MET A 1 -27.53 30.00 -14.62
C MET A 1 -27.77 30.03 -13.12
N MET A 2 -28.81 30.75 -12.67
CA MET A 2 -29.13 30.94 -11.25
C MET A 2 -29.31 29.59 -10.57
N VAL A 3 -28.50 29.31 -9.54
CA VAL A 3 -28.69 28.16 -8.65
C VAL A 3 -30.02 28.38 -7.93
N SER A 4 -31.05 27.68 -8.41
CA SER A 4 -32.32 27.50 -7.71
C SER A 4 -32.01 26.86 -6.36
N LEU A 5 -31.89 27.68 -5.32
CA LEU A 5 -31.91 27.27 -3.91
C LEU A 5 -33.26 26.57 -3.67
N ARG A 6 -33.28 25.24 -3.86
CA ARG A 6 -34.38 24.38 -3.45
C ARG A 6 -34.69 24.71 -1.99
N ARG A 7 -35.95 25.05 -1.71
CA ARG A 7 -36.48 25.25 -0.35
C ARG A 7 -36.34 23.93 0.40
N VAL A 8 -35.21 23.71 1.06
CA VAL A 8 -35.02 22.54 1.92
C VAL A 8 -35.84 22.79 3.19
N ARG A 9 -37.01 22.17 3.23
CA ARG A 9 -37.89 22.07 4.40
C ARG A 9 -37.07 21.53 5.57
N SER A 10 -37.08 22.18 6.73
CA SER A 10 -36.33 21.71 7.90
C SER A 10 -37.11 20.58 8.60
N PRO A 11 -36.69 19.31 8.49
CA PRO A 11 -37.42 18.19 9.09
C PRO A 11 -37.55 18.32 10.62
N SER A 12 -36.60 19.02 11.26
CA SER A 12 -36.61 19.34 12.69
C SER A 12 -37.78 20.23 13.12
N LEU A 13 -38.16 21.24 12.33
CA LEU A 13 -39.26 22.15 12.67
C LEU A 13 -40.62 21.48 12.48
N ASP A 14 -40.75 20.61 11.48
CA ASP A 14 -41.97 19.84 11.25
C ASP A 14 -42.25 18.88 12.43
N VAL A 15 -41.23 18.18 12.91
CA VAL A 15 -41.33 17.32 14.11
C VAL A 15 -41.67 18.15 15.35
N TYR A 16 -41.04 19.32 15.51
CA TYR A 16 -41.35 20.22 16.63
C TYR A 16 -42.80 20.72 16.60
N ASN A 17 -43.30 21.14 15.44
CA ASN A 17 -44.67 21.60 15.30
C ASN A 17 -45.69 20.49 15.48
N ALA A 18 -45.38 19.25 15.07
CA ALA A 18 -46.21 18.09 15.36
C ALA A 18 -46.32 17.84 16.88
N PHE A 19 -45.22 17.96 17.63
CA PHE A 19 -45.23 17.88 19.09
C PHE A 19 -46.09 18.98 19.74
N ARG A 20 -45.97 20.24 19.27
CA ARG A 20 -46.79 21.37 19.76
C ARG A 20 -48.28 21.10 19.55
N ALA A 21 -48.66 20.66 18.35
CA ALA A 21 -50.05 20.33 18.01
C ALA A 21 -50.58 19.15 18.84
N ALA A 22 -49.77 18.10 19.03
CA ALA A 22 -50.13 16.97 19.88
C ALA A 22 -50.37 17.41 21.34
N THR A 23 -49.53 18.29 21.88
CA THR A 23 -49.70 18.81 23.24
C THR A 23 -51.01 19.58 23.40
N VAL A 24 -51.32 20.49 22.46
CA VAL A 24 -52.61 21.22 22.48
C VAL A 24 -53.78 20.26 22.35
N GLY A 25 -53.68 19.27 21.46
CA GLY A 25 -54.69 18.23 21.28
C GLY A 25 -54.95 17.44 22.56
N VAL A 26 -53.90 17.04 23.28
CA VAL A 26 -54.01 16.34 24.57
C VAL A 26 -54.67 17.23 25.62
N LEU A 27 -54.28 18.51 25.74
CA LEU A 27 -54.89 19.44 26.69
C LEU A 27 -56.39 19.65 26.42
N VAL A 28 -56.78 19.79 25.15
CA VAL A 28 -58.19 19.92 24.75
C VAL A 28 -58.95 18.61 24.95
N ALA A 29 -58.36 17.45 24.63
CA ALA A 29 -59.01 16.16 24.86
C ALA A 29 -59.23 15.91 26.36
N MET A 30 -58.24 16.22 27.20
CA MET A 30 -58.36 16.13 28.66
C MET A 30 -59.45 17.05 29.21
N SER A 31 -59.69 18.22 28.59
CA SER A 31 -60.78 19.11 29.02
C SER A 31 -62.17 18.59 28.60
N LEU A 32 -62.27 17.82 27.51
CA LEU A 32 -63.53 17.27 27.00
C LEU A 32 -63.98 15.96 27.69
N LEU A 33 -63.04 15.20 28.26
CA LEU A 33 -63.30 13.86 28.81
C LEU A 33 -63.87 13.83 30.25
N ARG A 34 -64.18 14.98 30.89
CA ARG A 34 -64.67 15.02 32.29
C ARG A 34 -66.17 15.35 32.42
N GLY A 35 -66.82 14.67 33.38
CA GLY A 35 -68.22 14.84 33.77
C GLY A 35 -68.47 16.04 34.70
N GLY A 36 -69.74 16.50 34.72
CA GLY A 36 -70.18 17.82 35.20
C GLY A 36 -69.89 18.22 36.65
N ASP A 37 -69.53 17.30 37.55
CA ASP A 37 -69.38 17.58 38.99
C ASP A 37 -67.92 17.74 39.48
N SER A 38 -66.94 17.76 38.57
CA SER A 38 -65.53 17.97 38.95
C SER A 38 -65.05 19.38 38.61
N GLN A 39 -64.41 20.07 39.57
CA GLN A 39 -63.75 21.36 39.30
C GLN A 39 -62.80 21.19 38.10
N PRO A 40 -62.81 22.14 37.15
CA PRO A 40 -62.09 21.96 35.92
C PRO A 40 -60.59 21.90 36.23
N LEU A 41 -59.86 20.97 35.59
CA LEU A 41 -58.40 20.91 35.67
C LEU A 41 -57.78 22.25 35.23
N VAL A 42 -58.53 23.02 34.45
CA VAL A 42 -58.25 24.38 34.02
C VAL A 42 -59.35 25.31 34.52
N SER A 43 -59.07 26.23 35.44
CA SER A 43 -60.06 27.19 35.95
C SER A 43 -60.62 28.17 34.90
N GLY A 44 -60.04 28.18 33.69
CA GLY A 44 -60.32 29.16 32.63
C GLY A 44 -61.54 28.91 31.73
N GLY A 45 -62.23 27.77 31.79
CA GLY A 45 -63.45 27.53 30.98
C GLY A 45 -63.27 27.84 29.49
N ASN A 46 -64.11 28.73 28.92
CA ASN A 46 -64.02 29.19 27.52
C ASN A 46 -62.66 29.83 27.14
N ALA A 47 -61.93 30.38 28.11
CA ALA A 47 -60.63 30.99 27.86
C ALA A 47 -59.56 29.96 27.44
N LEU A 48 -59.70 28.69 27.85
CA LEU A 48 -58.80 27.61 27.40
C LEU A 48 -58.96 27.32 25.91
N TYR A 49 -60.21 27.25 25.42
CA TYR A 49 -60.48 27.02 24.01
C TYR A 49 -60.00 28.21 23.16
N GLY A 50 -60.15 29.44 23.67
CA GLY A 50 -59.58 30.64 23.05
C GLY A 50 -58.04 30.60 23.00
N TRP A 51 -57.40 30.20 24.09
CA TRP A 51 -55.95 30.00 24.14
C TRP A 51 -55.49 28.90 23.17
N ALA A 52 -56.18 27.75 23.14
CA ALA A 52 -55.87 26.65 22.26
C ALA A 52 -56.01 27.04 20.78
N ALA A 53 -57.07 27.77 20.43
CA ALA A 53 -57.25 28.31 19.08
C ALA A 53 -56.12 29.29 18.71
N GLY A 54 -55.77 30.21 19.61
CA GLY A 54 -54.63 31.11 19.42
C GLY A 54 -53.31 30.35 19.23
N TYR A 55 -53.11 29.27 19.98
CA TYR A 55 -51.89 28.48 19.89
C TYR A 55 -51.82 27.67 18.60
N LEU A 56 -52.93 27.10 18.13
CA LEU A 56 -53.02 26.46 16.83
C LEU A 56 -52.73 27.43 15.68
N VAL A 57 -53.18 28.69 15.77
CA VAL A 57 -52.82 29.75 14.81
C VAL A 57 -51.31 30.02 14.83
N ALA A 58 -50.71 30.11 16.01
CA ALA A 58 -49.25 30.27 16.14
C ALA A 58 -48.45 29.07 15.60
N ILE A 59 -48.96 27.84 15.75
CA ILE A 59 -48.38 26.63 15.17
C ILE A 59 -48.50 26.66 13.64
N ALA A 60 -49.66 27.04 13.10
CA ALA A 60 -49.87 27.22 11.66
C ALA A 60 -48.94 28.29 11.07
N ALA A 61 -48.75 29.40 11.78
CA ALA A 61 -47.78 30.44 11.41
C ALA A 61 -46.33 29.91 11.42
N SER A 62 -45.98 29.05 12.37
CA SER A 62 -44.67 28.39 12.42
C SER A 62 -44.42 27.44 11.24
N PHE A 63 -45.43 26.70 10.77
CA PHE A 63 -45.33 25.96 9.51
C PHE A 63 -45.10 26.87 8.30
N GLY A 64 -45.69 28.07 8.29
CA GLY A 64 -45.42 29.11 7.30
C GLY A 64 -43.98 29.63 7.36
N LEU A 65 -43.46 29.88 8.57
CA LEU A 65 -42.08 30.28 8.81
C LEU A 65 -41.06 29.22 8.35
N GLY A 66 -41.38 27.93 8.48
CA GLY A 66 -40.56 26.83 7.96
C GLY A 66 -40.37 26.85 6.43
N ARG A 67 -41.20 27.60 5.70
CA ARG A 67 -41.07 27.83 4.24
C ARG A 67 -40.41 29.17 3.88
N SER A 68 -40.09 30.00 4.88
CA SER A 68 -39.48 31.32 4.69
C SER A 68 -37.97 31.25 4.44
N ARG A 69 -37.37 32.38 4.05
CA ARG A 69 -35.90 32.52 3.88
C ARG A 69 -35.16 32.76 5.20
N LEU A 70 -35.85 32.80 6.34
CA LEU A 70 -35.22 33.03 7.64
C LEU A 70 -34.27 31.87 7.96
N ALA A 71 -33.16 32.17 8.64
CA ALA A 71 -32.22 31.16 9.09
C ALA A 71 -32.91 30.16 10.05
N GLN A 72 -32.62 28.87 9.90
CA GLN A 72 -33.17 27.80 10.77
C GLN A 72 -33.08 28.08 12.28
N PRO A 73 -31.95 28.56 12.86
CA PRO A 73 -31.90 28.86 14.29
C PRO A 73 -32.85 29.98 14.71
N LEU A 74 -33.11 30.95 13.81
CA LEU A 74 -34.05 32.04 14.08
C LEU A 74 -35.50 31.54 14.04
N GLN A 75 -35.83 30.64 13.11
CA GLN A 75 -37.16 30.02 13.04
C GLN A 75 -37.48 29.26 14.34
N LEU A 76 -36.54 28.44 14.83
CA LEU A 76 -36.71 27.70 16.08
C LEU A 76 -36.80 28.63 17.28
N THR A 77 -35.98 29.69 17.32
CA THR A 77 -36.02 30.69 18.41
C THR A 77 -37.35 31.41 18.49
N LEU A 78 -37.94 31.80 17.36
CA LEU A 78 -39.26 32.42 17.31
C LEU A 78 -40.36 31.45 17.78
N ALA A 79 -40.26 30.17 17.39
CA ALA A 79 -41.19 29.15 17.83
C ALA A 79 -41.13 28.94 19.35
N VAL A 80 -39.93 28.76 19.92
CA VAL A 80 -39.73 28.59 21.37
C VAL A 80 -40.17 29.83 22.13
N ALA A 81 -39.86 31.04 21.66
CA ALA A 81 -40.32 32.27 22.30
C ALA A 81 -41.85 32.38 22.32
N THR A 82 -42.50 31.97 21.24
CA THR A 82 -43.96 31.87 21.18
C THR A 82 -44.48 30.84 22.19
N ASP A 83 -43.83 29.69 22.30
CA ASP A 83 -44.24 28.62 23.21
C ASP A 83 -44.10 29.03 24.68
N VAL A 84 -42.99 29.71 25.03
CA VAL A 84 -42.80 30.30 26.36
C VAL A 84 -43.90 31.31 26.66
N GLY A 85 -44.20 32.23 25.74
CA GLY A 85 -45.28 33.21 25.93
C GLY A 85 -46.66 32.56 26.08
N MET A 86 -46.98 31.58 25.24
CA MET A 86 -48.25 30.85 25.30
C MET A 86 -48.38 30.03 26.58
N LEU A 87 -47.33 29.33 27.01
CA LEU A 87 -47.35 28.55 28.25
C LEU A 87 -47.41 29.45 29.49
N THR A 88 -46.71 30.59 29.51
CA THR A 88 -46.88 31.58 30.58
C THR A 88 -48.30 32.14 30.61
N GLY A 89 -48.91 32.40 29.44
CA GLY A 89 -50.32 32.77 29.35
C GLY A 89 -51.27 31.69 29.87
N LEU A 90 -50.97 30.41 29.62
CA LEU A 90 -51.73 29.28 30.16
C LEU A 90 -51.62 29.22 31.68
N ILE A 91 -50.43 29.43 32.25
CA ILE A 91 -50.22 29.51 33.70
C ILE A 91 -51.08 30.64 34.28
N ALA A 92 -51.10 31.80 33.62
CA ALA A 92 -51.88 32.95 34.06
C ALA A 92 -53.40 32.68 34.08
N LEU A 93 -53.92 32.07 33.01
CA LEU A 93 -55.34 31.70 32.90
C LEU A 93 -55.78 30.68 33.97
N ASN A 94 -54.83 29.98 34.59
CA ASN A 94 -55.08 28.90 35.53
C ASN A 94 -54.79 29.25 36.99
N GLY A 95 -54.65 30.55 37.29
CA GLY A 95 -54.41 31.02 38.65
C GLY A 95 -52.96 30.85 39.11
N GLY A 96 -52.01 30.98 38.19
CA GLY A 96 -50.59 31.05 38.50
C GLY A 96 -49.89 29.69 38.57
N VAL A 97 -48.66 29.68 39.08
CA VAL A 97 -47.76 28.50 39.04
C VAL A 97 -48.26 27.32 39.86
N ARG A 98 -49.09 27.56 40.90
CA ARG A 98 -49.75 26.51 41.70
C ARG A 98 -50.61 25.54 40.89
N SER A 99 -51.03 25.95 39.69
CA SER A 99 -51.79 25.10 38.76
C SER A 99 -51.02 23.89 38.23
N GLY A 100 -49.69 23.88 38.37
CA GLY A 100 -48.83 22.80 37.86
C GLY A 100 -48.52 22.90 36.36
N TYR A 101 -49.18 23.78 35.60
CA TYR A 101 -48.93 23.96 34.16
C TYR A 101 -47.52 24.45 33.84
N GLY A 102 -46.80 25.02 34.82
CA GLY A 102 -45.39 25.39 34.69
C GLY A 102 -44.47 24.20 34.37
N VAL A 103 -44.85 22.98 34.75
CA VAL A 103 -44.09 21.75 34.42
C VAL A 103 -44.07 21.49 32.91
N LEU A 104 -45.11 21.93 32.17
CA LEU A 104 -45.16 21.76 30.72
C LEU A 104 -44.07 22.54 29.98
N LEU A 105 -43.43 23.54 30.60
CA LEU A 105 -42.27 24.20 29.99
C LEU A 105 -41.09 23.24 29.80
N LEU A 106 -40.93 22.24 30.68
CA LEU A 106 -39.79 21.31 30.66
C LEU A 106 -39.70 20.48 29.36
N PRO A 107 -40.74 19.76 28.90
CA PRO A 107 -40.66 19.00 27.65
C PRO A 107 -40.46 19.90 26.41
N PHE A 108 -40.96 21.14 26.41
CA PHE A 108 -40.70 22.09 25.32
C PHE A 108 -39.24 22.53 25.31
N LEU A 109 -38.67 22.83 26.47
CA LEU A 109 -37.25 23.12 26.63
C LEU A 109 -36.39 21.91 26.23
N ALA A 110 -36.79 20.70 26.62
CA ALA A 110 -36.12 19.44 26.29
C ALA A 110 -35.98 19.24 24.77
N ILE A 111 -37.09 19.38 24.03
CA ILE A 111 -37.08 19.21 22.57
C ILE A 111 -36.33 20.35 21.89
N SER A 112 -36.47 21.59 22.39
CA SER A 112 -35.68 22.72 21.88
C SER A 112 -34.17 22.53 22.11
N GLY A 113 -33.78 21.92 23.23
CA GLY A 113 -32.40 21.57 23.56
C GLY A 113 -31.83 20.51 22.63
N LEU A 114 -32.61 19.47 22.31
CA LEU A 114 -32.24 18.44 21.32
C LEU A 114 -32.03 19.03 19.91
N LEU A 115 -32.90 19.96 19.50
CA LEU A 115 -32.92 20.50 18.13
C LEU A 115 -31.98 21.69 17.92
N SER A 116 -31.52 22.35 18.99
CA SER A 116 -30.74 23.58 18.90
C SER A 116 -29.23 23.35 18.86
N SER A 117 -28.48 24.42 18.54
CA SER A 117 -27.04 24.52 18.76
C SER A 117 -26.77 25.05 20.16
N GLY A 118 -25.69 24.60 20.82
CA GLY A 118 -25.51 24.72 22.28
C GLY A 118 -25.68 26.10 22.90
N ARG A 119 -25.36 27.17 22.18
CA ARG A 119 -25.59 28.55 22.65
C ARG A 119 -27.08 28.88 22.81
N HIS A 120 -27.95 28.30 21.99
CA HIS A 120 -29.38 28.61 21.99
C HIS A 120 -30.17 27.79 23.03
N ALA A 121 -29.71 26.59 23.40
CA ALA A 121 -30.37 25.76 24.41
C ALA A 121 -30.45 26.45 25.79
N LEU A 122 -29.35 27.07 26.22
CA LEU A 122 -29.30 27.87 27.46
C LEU A 122 -30.10 29.17 27.33
N PHE A 123 -30.08 29.80 26.16
CA PHE A 123 -30.86 31.01 25.89
C PHE A 123 -32.38 30.74 26.03
N TYR A 124 -32.87 29.60 25.58
CA TYR A 124 -34.28 29.22 25.72
C TYR A 124 -34.68 28.98 27.18
N ALA A 125 -33.83 28.33 27.97
CA ALA A 125 -34.06 28.19 29.41
C ALA A 125 -34.07 29.55 30.14
N ALA A 126 -33.17 30.46 29.76
CA ALA A 126 -33.15 31.82 30.29
C ALA A 126 -34.43 32.60 29.92
N LEU A 127 -34.89 32.50 28.67
CA LEU A 127 -36.12 33.14 28.22
C LEU A 127 -37.34 32.63 29.00
N ALA A 128 -37.45 31.30 29.17
CA ALA A 128 -38.51 30.69 29.98
C ALA A 128 -38.42 31.14 31.45
N THR A 129 -37.22 31.25 31.99
CA THR A 129 -36.97 31.72 33.36
C THR A 129 -37.41 33.17 33.56
N VAL A 130 -37.04 34.07 32.64
CA VAL A 130 -37.44 35.48 32.70
C VAL A 130 -38.96 35.60 32.59
N ALA A 131 -39.60 34.86 31.68
CA ALA A 131 -41.05 34.90 31.52
C ALA A 131 -41.77 34.36 32.78
N LEU A 132 -41.31 33.24 33.33
CA LEU A 132 -41.94 32.59 34.49
C LEU A 132 -41.73 33.41 35.77
N LEU A 133 -40.49 33.79 36.10
CA LEU A 133 -40.20 34.59 37.29
C LEU A 133 -40.75 36.01 37.18
N GLY A 134 -40.75 36.60 35.98
CA GLY A 134 -41.36 37.91 35.74
C GLY A 134 -42.86 37.89 35.98
N TYR A 135 -43.55 36.84 35.53
CA TYR A 135 -44.98 36.66 35.78
C TYR A 135 -45.28 36.45 37.27
N THR A 136 -44.60 35.51 37.93
CA THR A 136 -44.85 35.23 39.36
C THR A 136 -44.46 36.42 40.24
N GLY A 137 -43.39 37.15 39.89
CA GLY A 137 -43.00 38.37 40.58
C GLY A 137 -44.03 39.50 40.44
N TYR A 138 -44.66 39.61 39.27
CA TYR A 138 -45.77 40.55 39.05
C TYR A 138 -47.00 40.18 39.90
N GLU A 139 -47.35 38.90 40.00
CA GLU A 139 -48.43 38.46 40.89
C GLU A 139 -48.10 38.70 42.37
N LEU A 140 -46.84 38.52 42.78
CA LEU A 140 -46.39 38.76 44.16
C LEU A 140 -46.52 40.23 44.54
N VAL A 141 -46.16 41.16 43.65
CA VAL A 141 -46.33 42.62 43.86
C VAL A 141 -47.81 43.03 43.97
N ARG A 142 -48.72 42.24 43.41
CA ARG A 142 -50.17 42.46 43.48
C ARG A 142 -50.86 41.73 44.63
N ASP A 143 -50.10 41.09 45.52
CA ASP A 143 -50.61 40.22 46.58
C ASP A 143 -51.49 39.06 46.04
N LEU A 144 -51.26 38.64 44.80
CA LEU A 144 -51.95 37.52 44.15
C LEU A 144 -51.19 36.20 44.22
N ALA A 145 -49.89 36.26 44.52
CA ALA A 145 -49.02 35.10 44.70
C ALA A 145 -48.37 35.07 46.08
N THR A 146 -48.00 33.87 46.52
CA THR A 146 -47.30 33.64 47.79
C THR A 146 -45.78 33.49 47.58
N PRO A 147 -44.94 33.75 48.62
CA PRO A 147 -43.51 33.47 48.55
C PRO A 147 -43.18 32.01 48.19
N ALA A 148 -44.05 31.05 48.53
CA ALA A 148 -43.92 29.66 48.16
C ALA A 148 -44.07 29.43 46.64
N GLU A 149 -44.97 30.15 45.97
CA GLU A 149 -45.15 30.07 44.51
C GLU A 149 -43.97 30.70 43.76
N LEU A 150 -43.34 31.75 44.32
CA LEU A 150 -42.06 32.28 43.81
C LEU A 150 -40.94 31.23 43.92
N PHE A 151 -40.84 30.53 45.05
CA PHE A 151 -39.87 29.44 45.22
C PHE A 151 -40.11 28.29 44.25
N GLN A 152 -41.37 27.87 44.04
CA GLN A 152 -41.73 26.86 43.04
C GLN A 152 -41.32 27.27 41.62
N SER A 153 -41.53 28.55 41.26
CA SER A 153 -41.11 29.11 39.98
C SER A 153 -39.58 29.09 39.81
N GLY A 154 -38.85 29.39 40.89
CA GLY A 154 -37.38 29.28 40.92
C GLY A 154 -36.89 27.83 40.73
N LEU A 155 -37.55 26.85 41.36
CA LEU A 155 -37.22 25.43 41.18
C LEU A 155 -37.52 24.94 39.76
N LEU A 156 -38.65 25.36 39.17
CA LEU A 156 -39.00 25.06 37.78
C LEU A 156 -38.02 25.69 36.79
N ALA A 157 -37.57 26.93 37.05
CA ALA A 157 -36.53 27.58 36.25
C ALA A 157 -35.21 26.79 36.31
N LEU A 158 -34.77 26.38 37.50
CA LEU A 158 -33.58 25.55 37.69
C LEU A 158 -33.72 24.21 36.94
N ALA A 159 -34.87 23.54 37.07
CA ALA A 159 -35.16 22.31 36.34
C ALA A 159 -35.12 22.54 34.82
N GLY A 160 -35.61 23.67 34.32
CA GLY A 160 -35.54 24.06 32.92
C GLY A 160 -34.10 24.18 32.40
N PHE A 161 -33.20 24.79 33.17
CA PHE A 161 -31.78 24.83 32.84
C PHE A 161 -31.14 23.44 32.80
N VAL A 162 -31.40 22.60 33.81
CA VAL A 162 -30.88 21.22 33.87
C VAL A 162 -31.36 20.42 32.65
N VAL A 163 -32.66 20.47 32.35
CA VAL A 163 -33.26 19.78 31.20
C VAL A 163 -32.64 20.27 29.90
N SER A 164 -32.50 21.59 29.69
CA SER A 164 -31.86 22.14 28.49
C SER A 164 -30.41 21.71 28.32
N VAL A 165 -29.62 21.66 29.39
CA VAL A 165 -28.21 21.21 29.33
C VAL A 165 -28.11 19.73 29.00
N VAL A 166 -28.87 18.88 29.70
CA VAL A 166 -28.85 17.42 29.51
C VAL A 166 -29.32 17.07 28.11
N THR A 167 -30.44 17.63 27.67
CA THR A 167 -30.96 17.36 26.32
C THR A 167 -30.05 17.87 25.20
N TYR A 168 -29.41 19.03 25.39
CA TYR A 168 -28.40 19.49 24.46
C TYR A 168 -27.20 18.51 24.39
N GLN A 169 -26.68 18.05 25.54
CA GLN A 169 -25.57 17.10 25.56
C GLN A 169 -25.93 15.78 24.88
N LEU A 170 -27.13 15.24 25.15
CA LEU A 170 -27.64 14.03 24.50
C LEU A 170 -27.75 14.21 22.97
N GLY A 171 -28.33 15.33 22.53
CA GLY A 171 -28.44 15.65 21.11
C GLY A 171 -27.09 15.87 20.43
N ARG A 172 -26.08 16.38 21.15
CA ARG A 172 -24.70 16.49 20.64
C ARG A 172 -24.07 15.11 20.46
N VAL A 173 -24.09 14.27 21.51
CA VAL A 173 -23.49 12.93 21.47
C VAL A 173 -24.14 12.06 20.39
N ALA A 174 -25.47 12.12 20.24
CA ALA A 174 -26.19 11.36 19.21
C ALA A 174 -25.73 11.76 17.79
N ARG A 175 -25.62 13.07 17.51
CA ARG A 175 -25.14 13.58 16.21
C ARG A 175 -23.68 13.22 15.93
N GLU A 176 -22.83 13.30 16.95
CA GLU A 176 -21.41 12.92 16.85
C GLU A 176 -21.25 11.42 16.59
N SER A 177 -22.04 10.58 17.28
CA SER A 177 -22.04 9.12 17.09
C SER A 177 -22.53 8.74 15.69
N GLU A 178 -23.62 9.36 15.21
CA GLU A 178 -24.12 9.12 13.85
C GLU A 178 -23.09 9.53 12.79
N ALA A 179 -22.48 10.71 12.95
CA ALA A 179 -21.45 11.20 12.03
C ALA A 179 -20.21 10.29 12.02
N LEU A 180 -19.78 9.79 13.19
CA LEU A 180 -18.67 8.84 13.29
C LEU A 180 -19.01 7.50 12.63
N ALA A 181 -20.21 6.96 12.88
CA ALA A 181 -20.67 5.71 12.28
C ALA A 181 -20.76 5.81 10.75
N GLN A 182 -21.24 6.95 10.22
CA GLN A 182 -21.26 7.22 8.78
C GLN A 182 -19.84 7.28 8.20
N ARG A 183 -18.89 7.94 8.90
CA ARG A 183 -17.48 7.99 8.47
C ARG A 183 -16.85 6.60 8.42
N GLN A 184 -17.00 5.81 9.49
CA GLN A 184 -16.49 4.43 9.54
C GLN A 184 -17.11 3.55 8.47
N GLY A 185 -18.43 3.66 8.25
CA GLY A 185 -19.12 2.93 7.18
C GLY A 185 -18.58 3.27 5.79
N ASN A 186 -18.38 4.55 5.51
CA ASN A 186 -17.80 5.01 4.23
C ASN A 186 -16.35 4.53 4.06
N GLU A 187 -15.54 4.57 5.12
CA GLU A 187 -14.15 4.11 5.10
C GLU A 187 -14.05 2.60 4.82
N ILE A 188 -14.89 1.78 5.43
CA ILE A 188 -14.96 0.33 5.17
C ILE A 188 -15.33 0.07 3.70
N VAL A 189 -16.32 0.79 3.16
CA VAL A 189 -16.72 0.66 1.75
C VAL A 189 -15.57 1.07 0.83
N GLN A 190 -14.87 2.16 1.16
CA GLN A 190 -13.73 2.64 0.39
C GLN A 190 -12.56 1.64 0.41
N LEU A 191 -12.19 1.10 1.57
CA LEU A 191 -11.15 0.08 1.70
C LEU A 191 -11.49 -1.18 0.90
N ASN A 192 -12.74 -1.67 0.98
CA ASN A 192 -13.18 -2.81 0.18
C ASN A 192 -13.10 -2.53 -1.33
N ARG A 193 -13.41 -1.31 -1.76
CA ARG A 193 -13.30 -0.91 -3.16
C ARG A 193 -11.85 -0.80 -3.63
N LEU A 194 -10.96 -0.25 -2.80
CA LEU A 194 -9.52 -0.20 -3.07
C LEU A 194 -8.93 -1.60 -3.17
N ASN A 195 -9.25 -2.49 -2.23
CA ASN A 195 -8.80 -3.88 -2.26
C ASN A 195 -9.28 -4.60 -3.54
N ALA A 196 -10.52 -4.36 -3.98
CA ALA A 196 -11.04 -4.92 -5.23
C ALA A 196 -10.28 -4.38 -6.46
N LEU A 197 -10.02 -3.07 -6.52
CA LEU A 197 -9.26 -2.45 -7.62
C LEU A 197 -7.82 -2.97 -7.68
N VAL A 198 -7.14 -3.09 -6.54
CA VAL A 198 -5.79 -3.66 -6.47
C VAL A 198 -5.78 -5.06 -7.08
N LEU A 199 -6.69 -5.93 -6.63
CA LEU A 199 -6.81 -7.29 -7.15
C LEU A 199 -7.13 -7.32 -8.66
N GLU A 200 -7.92 -6.36 -9.16
CA GLU A 200 -8.22 -6.22 -10.58
C GLU A 200 -7.03 -5.75 -11.42
N THR A 201 -6.07 -5.01 -10.87
CA THR A 201 -4.88 -4.55 -11.61
C THR A 201 -3.76 -5.59 -11.70
N LEU A 202 -3.78 -6.61 -10.82
CA LEU A 202 -2.77 -7.66 -10.84
C LEU A 202 -2.86 -8.49 -12.11
N ARG A 203 -1.70 -8.77 -12.70
CA ARG A 203 -1.56 -9.66 -13.88
C ARG A 203 -1.57 -11.13 -13.53
N GLU A 204 -1.40 -11.46 -12.25
CA GLU A 204 -1.45 -12.81 -11.73
C GLU A 204 -2.88 -13.16 -11.35
N ALA A 205 -3.26 -14.43 -11.52
CA ALA A 205 -4.50 -14.94 -10.99
C ALA A 205 -4.38 -15.09 -9.49
N VAL A 206 -5.24 -14.39 -8.77
CA VAL A 206 -5.32 -14.44 -7.31
C VAL A 206 -6.66 -15.01 -6.91
N LEU A 207 -6.64 -16.08 -6.11
CA LEU A 207 -7.82 -16.68 -5.51
C LEU A 207 -7.62 -16.79 -4.00
N VAL A 208 -8.66 -16.45 -3.23
CA VAL A 208 -8.71 -16.66 -1.79
C VAL A 208 -9.67 -17.79 -1.51
N LEU A 209 -9.18 -18.81 -0.80
CA LEU A 209 -9.92 -20.00 -0.39
C LEU A 209 -10.07 -20.03 1.13
N ASP A 210 -11.14 -20.65 1.62
CA ASP A 210 -11.23 -21.06 3.03
C ASP A 210 -10.47 -22.38 3.28
N ASP A 211 -10.48 -22.82 4.53
CA ASP A 211 -9.89 -24.09 4.98
C ASP A 211 -10.60 -25.34 4.42
N GLN A 212 -11.73 -25.18 3.74
CA GLN A 212 -12.48 -26.26 3.09
C GLN A 212 -12.42 -26.18 1.55
N GLY A 213 -11.59 -25.30 0.98
CA GLY A 213 -11.43 -25.13 -0.48
C GLY A 213 -12.60 -24.41 -1.16
N GLN A 214 -13.43 -23.68 -0.42
CA GLN A 214 -14.46 -22.79 -0.95
C GLN A 214 -13.85 -21.46 -1.38
N VAL A 215 -14.30 -20.95 -2.54
CA VAL A 215 -13.80 -19.69 -3.09
C VAL A 215 -14.41 -18.50 -2.36
N CYS A 216 -13.59 -17.78 -1.59
CA CYS A 216 -13.97 -16.55 -0.90
C CYS A 216 -13.92 -15.35 -1.84
N GLN A 217 -12.81 -15.20 -2.59
CA GLN A 217 -12.56 -14.07 -3.47
C GLN A 217 -11.65 -14.49 -4.62
N PHE A 218 -11.75 -13.81 -5.75
CA PHE A 218 -10.85 -14.01 -6.89
C PHE A 218 -10.84 -12.73 -7.75
N ASN A 219 -9.76 -12.54 -8.52
CA ASN A 219 -9.67 -11.46 -9.50
C ASN A 219 -10.10 -11.91 -10.91
N HIS A 220 -10.18 -10.95 -11.83
CA HIS A 220 -10.60 -11.22 -13.21
C HIS A 220 -9.63 -12.17 -13.95
N VAL A 221 -8.33 -12.12 -13.65
CA VAL A 221 -7.33 -13.02 -14.25
C VAL A 221 -7.58 -14.47 -13.83
N ALA A 222 -7.89 -14.71 -12.55
CA ALA A 222 -8.29 -16.03 -12.08
C ALA A 222 -9.51 -16.57 -12.81
N ALA A 223 -10.52 -15.72 -13.05
CA ALA A 223 -11.73 -16.10 -13.81
C ALA A 223 -11.42 -16.48 -15.27
N ASN A 224 -10.41 -15.85 -15.90
CA ASN A 224 -10.00 -16.18 -17.26
C ASN A 224 -9.33 -17.56 -17.35
N PHE A 225 -8.48 -17.90 -16.38
CA PHE A 225 -7.82 -19.20 -16.35
C PHE A 225 -8.74 -20.33 -15.88
N LEU A 226 -9.63 -20.04 -14.92
CA LEU A 226 -10.54 -21.00 -14.29
C LEU A 226 -11.99 -20.54 -14.54
N PRO A 227 -12.59 -20.87 -15.70
CA PRO A 227 -13.93 -20.43 -16.05
C PRO A 227 -14.99 -21.01 -15.11
N GLU A 228 -16.11 -20.30 -14.96
CA GLU A 228 -17.23 -20.61 -14.06
C GLU A 228 -16.89 -20.47 -12.57
N LEU A 229 -15.80 -19.78 -12.21
CA LEU A 229 -15.48 -19.47 -10.82
C LEU A 229 -16.59 -18.62 -10.21
N GLY A 230 -17.20 -19.13 -9.13
CA GLY A 230 -18.21 -18.41 -8.36
C GLY A 230 -17.80 -18.26 -6.90
N ARG A 231 -18.13 -17.11 -6.29
CA ARG A 231 -17.96 -16.93 -4.84
C ARG A 231 -18.84 -17.92 -4.09
N GLY A 232 -18.31 -18.53 -3.03
CA GLY A 232 -19.00 -19.56 -2.27
C GLY A 232 -19.09 -20.92 -2.96
N GLN A 233 -18.48 -21.10 -4.14
CA GLN A 233 -18.45 -22.42 -4.77
C GLN A 233 -17.24 -23.24 -4.30
N ARG A 234 -17.42 -24.56 -4.24
CA ARG A 234 -16.34 -25.53 -4.03
C ARG A 234 -16.06 -26.23 -5.34
N ARG A 235 -14.77 -26.31 -5.70
CA ARG A 235 -14.31 -27.06 -6.85
C ARG A 235 -13.47 -28.23 -6.37
N PRO A 236 -13.69 -29.46 -6.87
CA PRO A 236 -12.91 -30.63 -6.46
C PRO A 236 -11.39 -30.40 -6.58
N GLU A 237 -10.99 -29.65 -7.60
CA GLU A 237 -9.61 -29.31 -7.89
C GLU A 237 -8.97 -28.40 -6.83
N LEU A 238 -9.73 -27.42 -6.32
CA LEU A 238 -9.28 -26.49 -5.28
C LEU A 238 -9.32 -27.16 -3.91
N VAL A 239 -10.34 -28.00 -3.66
CA VAL A 239 -10.43 -28.82 -2.45
C VAL A 239 -9.24 -29.76 -2.35
N ALA A 240 -8.89 -30.48 -3.42
CA ALA A 240 -7.73 -31.36 -3.45
C ALA A 240 -6.41 -30.61 -3.18
N LEU A 241 -6.30 -29.37 -3.64
CA LEU A 241 -5.13 -28.52 -3.37
C LEU A 241 -5.05 -28.14 -1.88
N VAL A 242 -6.16 -27.74 -1.27
CA VAL A 242 -6.24 -27.43 0.17
C VAL A 242 -5.94 -28.67 1.00
N GLU A 243 -6.50 -29.83 0.65
CA GLU A 243 -6.20 -31.10 1.33
C GLU A 243 -4.71 -31.48 1.22
N ARG A 244 -4.09 -31.24 0.06
CA ARG A 244 -2.65 -31.48 -0.13
C ARG A 244 -1.81 -30.59 0.78
N TRP A 245 -2.20 -29.32 0.93
CA TRP A 245 -1.57 -28.40 1.89
C TRP A 245 -1.80 -28.83 3.33
N GLN A 246 -3.01 -29.27 3.71
CA GLN A 246 -3.31 -29.74 5.07
C GLN A 246 -2.50 -30.98 5.48
N ARG A 247 -2.11 -31.82 4.51
CA ARG A 247 -1.24 -32.99 4.74
C ARG A 247 0.25 -32.63 4.76
N SER A 248 0.63 -31.39 4.48
CA SER A 248 2.01 -30.92 4.53
C SER A 248 2.53 -30.95 5.97
N PRO A 249 3.78 -31.39 6.21
CA PRO A 249 4.37 -31.42 7.55
C PRO A 249 4.51 -30.03 8.19
N ASP A 250 4.58 -28.98 7.37
CA ASP A 250 4.51 -27.59 7.82
C ASP A 250 3.31 -26.88 7.17
N PRO A 251 2.20 -26.69 7.92
CA PRO A 251 1.03 -25.95 7.44
C PRO A 251 1.30 -24.45 7.26
N SER A 252 2.41 -23.91 7.76
CA SER A 252 2.76 -22.49 7.60
C SER A 252 3.57 -22.24 6.33
N ALA A 253 4.09 -23.29 5.69
CA ALA A 253 4.91 -23.19 4.49
C ALA A 253 4.06 -22.96 3.23
N ASN A 254 4.64 -22.23 2.28
CA ASN A 254 4.08 -22.07 0.94
C ASN A 254 4.08 -23.43 0.21
N LEU A 255 3.01 -23.72 -0.50
CA LEU A 255 2.90 -24.90 -1.33
C LEU A 255 3.01 -24.50 -2.81
N ALA A 256 4.08 -24.96 -3.48
CA ALA A 256 4.22 -24.78 -4.91
C ALA A 256 3.08 -25.49 -5.67
N VAL A 257 2.58 -24.81 -6.72
CA VAL A 257 1.46 -25.27 -7.54
C VAL A 257 1.86 -25.13 -9.00
N GLU A 258 1.90 -26.28 -9.69
CA GLU A 258 2.06 -26.34 -11.14
C GLU A 258 0.87 -27.06 -11.74
N ARG A 259 0.29 -26.48 -12.80
CA ARG A 259 -0.93 -27.02 -13.40
C ARG A 259 -1.08 -26.68 -14.86
N LEU A 260 -1.42 -27.68 -15.66
CA LEU A 260 -1.84 -27.48 -17.04
C LEU A 260 -3.34 -27.15 -17.07
N VAL A 261 -3.69 -25.95 -17.52
CA VAL A 261 -5.09 -25.51 -17.66
C VAL A 261 -5.31 -25.00 -19.08
N ARG A 262 -6.21 -25.65 -19.83
CA ARG A 262 -6.53 -25.28 -21.23
C ARG A 262 -5.29 -25.16 -22.14
N GLY A 263 -4.30 -26.05 -21.95
CA GLY A 263 -3.05 -26.05 -22.73
C GLY A 263 -2.02 -24.99 -22.32
N ARG A 264 -2.27 -24.24 -21.24
CA ARG A 264 -1.31 -23.30 -20.65
C ARG A 264 -0.75 -23.87 -19.35
N GLN A 265 0.56 -23.79 -19.18
CA GLN A 265 1.22 -24.21 -17.95
C GLN A 265 1.16 -23.05 -16.95
N LEU A 266 0.35 -23.21 -15.92
CA LEU A 266 0.24 -22.26 -14.81
C LEU A 266 1.18 -22.70 -13.69
N VAL A 267 1.95 -21.75 -13.17
CA VAL A 267 2.86 -21.94 -12.04
C VAL A 267 2.55 -20.89 -10.97
N GLY A 268 2.74 -21.25 -9.71
CA GLY A 268 2.55 -20.32 -8.60
C GLY A 268 2.54 -21.02 -7.25
N GLU A 269 1.96 -20.37 -6.25
CA GLU A 269 2.08 -20.78 -4.86
C GLU A 269 0.76 -20.59 -4.10
N LEU A 270 0.50 -21.51 -3.18
CA LEU A 270 -0.57 -21.39 -2.19
C LEU A 270 0.05 -20.92 -0.87
N ILE A 271 -0.39 -19.74 -0.41
CA ILE A 271 0.13 -19.07 0.78
C ILE A 271 -0.94 -19.09 1.88
N PRO A 272 -0.67 -19.70 3.04
CA PRO A 272 -1.58 -19.68 4.17
C PRO A 272 -1.54 -18.34 4.91
N ILE A 273 -2.73 -17.79 5.20
CA ILE A 273 -2.93 -16.62 6.05
C ILE A 273 -3.72 -17.08 7.28
N VAL A 274 -3.05 -17.09 8.43
CA VAL A 274 -3.63 -17.52 9.71
C VAL A 274 -3.86 -16.28 10.57
N GLN A 275 -5.12 -15.97 10.88
CA GLN A 275 -5.49 -14.85 11.74
C GLN A 275 -6.63 -15.25 12.68
N ASP A 276 -6.42 -15.15 13.99
CA ASP A 276 -7.45 -15.27 15.06
C ASP A 276 -8.54 -16.32 14.79
N ASN A 277 -8.12 -17.58 14.59
CA ASN A 277 -8.97 -18.75 14.34
C ASN A 277 -9.62 -18.87 12.96
N ASN A 278 -9.36 -17.93 12.04
CA ASN A 278 -9.75 -18.01 10.64
C ASN A 278 -8.54 -18.34 9.77
N ARG A 279 -8.61 -19.46 9.05
CA ARG A 279 -7.56 -19.89 8.13
C ARG A 279 -8.02 -19.62 6.71
N ARG A 280 -7.29 -18.75 6.02
CA ARG A 280 -7.50 -18.48 4.59
C ARG A 280 -6.26 -18.86 3.82
N LEU A 281 -6.46 -19.28 2.58
CA LEU A 281 -5.38 -19.66 1.69
C LEU A 281 -5.44 -18.76 0.47
N VAL A 282 -4.33 -18.16 0.08
CA VAL A 282 -4.24 -17.32 -1.12
C VAL A 282 -3.44 -18.08 -2.16
N LEU A 283 -4.09 -18.40 -3.28
CA LEU A 283 -3.49 -19.06 -4.43
C LEU A 283 -3.12 -17.99 -5.46
N PHE A 284 -1.83 -17.89 -5.74
CA PHE A 284 -1.27 -17.13 -6.86
C PHE A 284 -0.99 -18.09 -8.01
N LEU A 285 -1.41 -17.74 -9.23
CA LEU A 285 -1.14 -18.50 -10.44
C LEU A 285 -0.75 -17.54 -11.57
N ARG A 286 0.24 -17.94 -12.36
CA ARG A 286 0.71 -17.19 -13.52
C ARG A 286 1.04 -18.13 -14.67
N ASP A 287 0.80 -17.69 -15.90
CA ASP A 287 1.19 -18.44 -17.09
C ASP A 287 2.72 -18.42 -17.25
N GLN A 288 3.32 -19.61 -17.33
CA GLN A 288 4.76 -19.77 -17.51
C GLN A 288 5.25 -19.09 -18.79
N ALA A 289 4.43 -19.05 -19.85
CA ALA A 289 4.77 -18.37 -21.09
C ALA A 289 4.86 -16.84 -20.90
N ASP A 290 3.93 -16.25 -20.14
CA ASP A 290 3.93 -14.81 -19.87
C ASP A 290 5.12 -14.41 -18.98
N GLN A 291 5.49 -15.25 -18.02
CA GLN A 291 6.69 -15.06 -17.20
C GLN A 291 7.97 -15.12 -18.05
N ALA A 292 8.06 -16.10 -18.96
CA ALA A 292 9.20 -16.25 -19.87
C ALA A 292 9.32 -15.06 -20.84
N GLU A 293 8.19 -14.56 -21.37
CA GLU A 293 8.18 -13.40 -22.26
C GLU A 293 8.58 -12.11 -21.54
N GLU A 294 8.15 -11.89 -20.30
CA GLU A 294 8.60 -10.73 -19.51
C GLU A 294 10.09 -10.80 -19.21
N ALA A 295 10.59 -11.97 -18.78
CA ALA A 295 12.02 -12.20 -18.58
C ALA A 295 12.81 -11.95 -19.88
N ARG A 296 12.28 -12.40 -21.02
CA ARG A 296 12.86 -12.15 -22.34
C ARG A 296 12.89 -10.66 -22.69
N ARG A 297 11.84 -9.89 -22.36
CA ARG A 297 11.81 -8.43 -22.61
C ARG A 297 12.82 -7.68 -21.75
N VAL A 298 12.94 -8.04 -20.47
CA VAL A 298 13.98 -7.48 -19.59
C VAL A 298 15.37 -7.80 -20.15
N LYS A 299 15.60 -9.05 -20.58
CA LYS A 299 16.84 -9.48 -21.25
C LYS A 299 17.11 -8.67 -22.53
N LEU A 300 16.11 -8.44 -23.37
CA LEU A 300 16.24 -7.65 -24.60
C LEU A 300 16.52 -6.16 -24.31
N ALA A 301 15.90 -5.57 -23.28
CA ALA A 301 16.16 -4.19 -22.89
C ALA A 301 17.60 -4.02 -22.37
N ALA A 302 18.10 -4.97 -21.57
CA ALA A 302 19.49 -5.02 -21.13
C ALA A 302 20.44 -5.19 -22.34
N LEU A 303 20.12 -6.09 -23.27
CA LEU A 303 20.88 -6.29 -24.50
C LEU A 303 20.91 -5.04 -25.40
N GLY A 304 19.83 -4.26 -25.46
CA GLY A 304 19.78 -3.01 -26.20
C GLY A 304 20.77 -1.97 -25.68
N ARG A 305 20.89 -1.82 -24.35
CA ARG A 305 21.90 -0.95 -23.73
C ARG A 305 23.32 -1.45 -23.99
N LEU A 306 23.55 -2.76 -23.87
CA LEU A 306 24.83 -3.38 -24.21
C LEU A 306 25.21 -3.12 -25.67
N THR A 307 24.27 -3.29 -26.61
CA THR A 307 24.51 -3.11 -28.05
C THR A 307 24.93 -1.67 -28.39
N ALA A 308 24.30 -0.66 -27.76
CA ALA A 308 24.68 0.73 -27.94
C ALA A 308 26.14 0.99 -27.50
N ASN A 309 26.53 0.46 -26.34
CA ASN A 309 27.89 0.59 -25.82
C ASN A 309 28.91 -0.17 -26.69
N ILE A 310 28.58 -1.38 -27.17
CA ILE A 310 29.43 -2.14 -28.12
C ILE A 310 29.65 -1.33 -29.40
N ALA A 311 28.60 -0.72 -29.95
CA ALA A 311 28.72 0.09 -31.16
C ALA A 311 29.66 1.29 -30.97
N HIS A 312 29.62 1.93 -29.79
CA HIS A 312 30.55 2.99 -29.44
C HIS A 312 32.00 2.46 -29.30
N GLU A 313 32.19 1.34 -28.62
CA GLU A 313 33.52 0.74 -28.42
C GLU A 313 34.13 0.08 -29.66
N ILE A 314 33.34 -0.27 -30.67
CA ILE A 314 33.85 -0.68 -32.00
C ILE A 314 34.22 0.55 -32.84
N ARG A 315 33.44 1.63 -32.76
CA ARG A 315 33.69 2.85 -33.54
C ARG A 315 35.03 3.50 -33.17
N ASN A 316 35.42 3.47 -31.90
CA ASN A 316 36.68 4.04 -31.40
C ASN A 316 37.94 3.42 -32.05
N PRO A 317 38.20 2.10 -31.97
CA PRO A 317 39.34 1.47 -32.63
C PRO A 317 39.24 1.56 -34.15
N LEU A 318 38.03 1.52 -34.73
CA LEU A 318 37.85 1.69 -36.18
C LEU A 318 38.27 3.09 -36.67
N ALA A 319 37.97 4.13 -35.89
CA ALA A 319 38.44 5.49 -36.16
C ALA A 319 39.96 5.60 -36.04
N ALA A 320 40.56 4.95 -35.04
CA ALA A 320 42.02 4.89 -34.88
C ALA A 320 42.71 4.16 -36.03
N ILE A 321 42.12 3.05 -36.52
CA ILE A 321 42.58 2.33 -37.71
C ILE A 321 42.51 3.23 -38.95
N SER A 322 41.39 3.92 -39.13
CA SER A 322 41.18 4.80 -40.30
C SER A 322 42.21 5.94 -40.32
N HIS A 323 42.39 6.64 -39.18
CA HIS A 323 43.36 7.72 -39.05
C HIS A 323 44.81 7.21 -39.21
N ALA A 324 45.15 6.05 -38.66
CA ALA A 324 46.47 5.44 -38.88
C ALA A 324 46.71 5.10 -40.36
N GLY A 325 45.67 4.66 -41.08
CA GLY A 325 45.69 4.43 -42.52
C GLY A 325 45.88 5.71 -43.36
N GLU A 326 45.22 6.81 -42.98
CA GLU A 326 45.41 8.13 -43.60
C GLU A 326 46.85 8.61 -43.43
N LEU A 327 47.39 8.54 -42.20
CA LEU A 327 48.78 8.91 -41.94
C LEU A 327 49.77 8.00 -42.67
N LEU A 328 49.47 6.70 -42.82
CA LEU A 328 50.28 5.77 -43.61
C LEU A 328 50.39 6.19 -45.07
N ALA A 329 49.31 6.76 -45.64
CA ALA A 329 49.31 7.25 -47.02
C ALA A 329 50.16 8.53 -47.21
N GLU A 330 50.41 9.28 -46.15
CA GLU A 330 51.19 10.53 -46.15
C GLU A 330 52.65 10.36 -45.69
N THR A 331 53.00 9.20 -45.12
CA THR A 331 54.33 8.95 -44.52
C THR A 331 55.31 8.37 -45.55
N ALA A 332 56.51 8.95 -45.67
CA ALA A 332 57.56 8.50 -46.61
C ALA A 332 58.73 7.72 -45.95
N ASP A 333 58.70 7.53 -44.63
CA ASP A 333 59.72 6.82 -43.83
C ASP A 333 59.19 5.47 -43.30
N ASP A 334 60.04 4.45 -43.35
CA ASP A 334 59.79 3.08 -42.88
C ASP A 334 59.48 3.00 -41.38
N ALA A 335 60.12 3.84 -40.55
CA ALA A 335 59.90 3.80 -39.09
C ALA A 335 58.51 4.32 -38.70
N GLY A 336 58.06 5.41 -39.33
CA GLY A 336 56.69 5.93 -39.18
C GLY A 336 55.64 4.93 -39.67
N SER A 337 55.90 4.29 -40.82
CA SER A 337 55.03 3.28 -41.41
C SER A 337 54.90 2.03 -40.53
N ALA A 338 56.00 1.55 -39.96
CA ALA A 338 55.99 0.41 -39.04
C ALA A 338 55.18 0.71 -37.75
N ARG A 339 55.27 1.93 -37.23
CA ARG A 339 54.50 2.36 -36.05
C ARG A 339 52.99 2.41 -36.34
N LEU A 340 52.59 3.01 -37.45
CA LEU A 340 51.17 3.14 -37.82
C LEU A 340 50.55 1.78 -38.17
N THR A 341 51.30 0.91 -38.86
CA THR A 341 50.88 -0.47 -39.13
C THR A 341 50.65 -1.25 -37.83
N ARG A 342 51.47 -1.01 -36.80
CA ARG A 342 51.27 -1.60 -35.46
C ARG A 342 49.97 -1.10 -34.81
N ILE A 343 49.67 0.20 -34.89
CA ILE A 343 48.41 0.77 -34.38
C ILE A 343 47.20 0.12 -35.06
N VAL A 344 47.24 -0.06 -36.38
CA VAL A 344 46.17 -0.75 -37.14
C VAL A 344 46.01 -2.19 -36.62
N ARG A 345 47.10 -2.94 -36.52
CA ARG A 345 47.07 -4.33 -36.06
C ARG A 345 46.52 -4.46 -34.64
N ASP A 346 46.97 -3.64 -33.71
CA ASP A 346 46.57 -3.73 -32.31
C ASP A 346 45.09 -3.37 -32.12
N ASN A 347 44.58 -2.37 -32.86
CA ASN A 347 43.15 -2.03 -32.83
C ASN A 347 42.28 -3.09 -33.53
N ALA A 348 42.78 -3.74 -34.59
CA ALA A 348 42.06 -4.85 -35.23
C ALA A 348 41.92 -6.05 -34.29
N LEU A 349 43.00 -6.41 -33.58
CA LEU A 349 42.98 -7.45 -32.54
C LEU A 349 42.02 -7.11 -31.40
N ARG A 350 41.94 -5.82 -31.02
CA ARG A 350 40.99 -5.33 -30.00
C ARG A 350 39.54 -5.51 -30.46
N ILE A 351 39.23 -5.20 -31.72
CA ILE A 351 37.88 -5.41 -32.28
C ILE A 351 37.54 -6.90 -32.31
N ASP A 352 38.48 -7.76 -32.71
CA ASP A 352 38.28 -9.20 -32.75
C ASP A 352 37.95 -9.76 -31.36
N THR A 353 38.74 -9.36 -30.34
CA THR A 353 38.49 -9.70 -28.94
C THR A 353 37.10 -9.24 -28.47
N LEU A 354 36.70 -8.01 -28.81
CA LEU A 354 35.37 -7.48 -28.47
C LEU A 354 34.25 -8.33 -29.09
N VAL A 355 34.40 -8.74 -30.36
CA VAL A 355 33.42 -9.56 -31.07
C VAL A 355 33.31 -10.94 -30.41
N GLU A 356 34.44 -11.58 -30.09
CA GLU A 356 34.45 -12.87 -29.39
C GLU A 356 33.80 -12.80 -28.01
N GLU A 357 34.12 -11.77 -27.22
CA GLU A 357 33.54 -11.53 -25.90
C GLU A 357 32.02 -11.30 -25.96
N VAL A 358 31.54 -10.57 -26.98
CA VAL A 358 30.09 -10.37 -27.21
C VAL A 358 29.41 -11.66 -27.67
N LEU A 359 30.03 -12.44 -28.56
CA LEU A 359 29.48 -13.72 -28.99
C LEU A 359 29.40 -14.73 -27.83
N ALA A 360 30.32 -14.66 -26.86
CA ALA A 360 30.26 -15.49 -25.66
C ALA A 360 29.03 -15.19 -24.78
N LEU A 361 28.60 -13.93 -24.68
CA LEU A 361 27.38 -13.55 -23.94
C LEU A 361 26.11 -14.25 -24.47
N ASN A 362 26.07 -14.56 -25.77
CA ASN A 362 24.90 -15.16 -26.41
C ASN A 362 24.88 -16.70 -26.30
N ARG A 363 26.01 -17.34 -25.92
CA ARG A 363 26.11 -18.80 -25.79
C ARG A 363 25.62 -19.36 -24.45
N ARG A 364 25.21 -18.51 -23.52
CA ARG A 364 24.75 -18.86 -22.16
C ARG A 364 23.58 -19.86 -22.13
N ASP A 365 22.76 -19.91 -23.19
CA ASP A 365 21.53 -20.71 -23.21
C ASP A 365 21.77 -22.24 -23.41
N ARG A 366 23.04 -22.71 -23.40
CA ARG A 366 23.40 -24.14 -23.55
C ARG A 366 24.28 -24.66 -22.40
N LEU A 367 23.86 -24.48 -21.15
CA LEU A 367 24.52 -25.04 -19.97
C LEU A 367 24.60 -26.57 -20.06
N ARG A 368 25.81 -27.12 -19.91
CA ARG A 368 26.06 -28.56 -19.77
C ARG A 368 26.87 -28.81 -18.50
N PRO A 369 26.24 -28.74 -17.31
CA PRO A 369 26.93 -28.97 -16.07
C PRO A 369 27.48 -30.40 -16.00
N GLU A 370 28.76 -30.52 -15.68
CA GLU A 370 29.45 -31.79 -15.42
C GLU A 370 30.16 -31.75 -14.07
N ALA A 371 30.48 -32.92 -13.52
CA ALA A 371 31.28 -33.03 -12.30
C ALA A 371 32.76 -32.81 -12.64
N ILE A 372 33.31 -31.66 -12.25
CA ILE A 372 34.70 -31.28 -12.53
C ILE A 372 35.54 -31.45 -11.27
N ALA A 373 36.49 -32.40 -11.31
CA ALA A 373 37.54 -32.50 -10.30
C ALA A 373 38.49 -31.31 -10.44
N LEU A 374 38.57 -30.45 -9.41
CA LEU A 374 39.26 -29.16 -9.51
C LEU A 374 40.78 -29.31 -9.64
N ALA A 375 41.41 -30.25 -8.93
CA ALA A 375 42.86 -30.44 -8.98
C ALA A 375 43.39 -30.67 -10.41
N PRO A 376 42.96 -31.73 -11.15
CA PRO A 376 43.46 -31.97 -12.51
C PRO A 376 42.99 -30.90 -13.50
N PHE A 377 41.82 -30.30 -13.28
CA PHE A 377 41.31 -29.24 -14.13
C PHE A 377 42.18 -27.97 -14.05
N LEU A 378 42.52 -27.52 -12.84
CA LEU A 378 43.33 -26.32 -12.63
C LEU A 378 44.77 -26.50 -13.14
N THR A 379 45.36 -27.69 -12.97
CA THR A 379 46.68 -27.98 -13.54
C THR A 379 46.65 -27.86 -15.07
N GLY A 380 45.67 -28.50 -15.73
CA GLY A 380 45.52 -28.40 -17.19
C GLY A 380 45.22 -26.98 -17.67
N LEU A 381 44.44 -26.21 -16.91
CA LEU A 381 44.15 -24.80 -17.20
C LEU A 381 45.40 -23.92 -17.16
N VAL A 382 46.28 -24.12 -16.17
CA VAL A 382 47.53 -23.37 -16.05
C VAL A 382 48.49 -23.71 -17.19
N ASP A 383 48.57 -24.98 -17.58
CA ASP A 383 49.36 -25.40 -18.74
C ASP A 383 48.84 -24.75 -20.04
N GLU A 384 47.52 -24.75 -20.25
CA GLU A 384 46.88 -24.10 -21.39
C GLU A 384 47.13 -22.58 -21.40
N PHE A 385 47.02 -21.93 -20.24
CA PHE A 385 47.31 -20.51 -20.08
C PHE A 385 48.79 -20.20 -20.38
N GLY A 386 49.72 -21.06 -19.97
CA GLY A 386 51.14 -20.92 -20.26
C GLY A 386 51.49 -21.03 -21.74
N VAL A 387 50.73 -21.82 -22.51
CA VAL A 387 50.84 -21.88 -23.98
C VAL A 387 50.34 -20.58 -24.62
N ALA A 388 49.21 -20.05 -24.14
CA ALA A 388 48.64 -18.81 -24.66
C ALA A 388 49.45 -17.56 -24.26
N GLN A 389 50.08 -17.57 -23.09
CA GLN A 389 50.90 -16.50 -22.55
C GLN A 389 52.27 -17.06 -22.12
N PRO A 390 53.25 -17.17 -23.05
CA PRO A 390 54.55 -17.78 -22.75
C PRO A 390 55.30 -17.14 -21.58
N ASP A 391 55.15 -15.83 -21.38
CA ASP A 391 55.75 -15.10 -20.26
C ASP A 391 55.22 -15.52 -18.89
N ALA A 392 54.02 -16.12 -18.85
CA ALA A 392 53.38 -16.61 -17.62
C ALA A 392 53.67 -18.10 -17.35
N ALA A 393 54.36 -18.78 -18.27
CA ALA A 393 54.62 -20.21 -18.16
C ALA A 393 55.42 -20.54 -16.89
N GLY A 394 54.89 -21.41 -16.04
CA GLY A 394 55.50 -21.79 -14.77
C GLY A 394 55.47 -20.70 -13.68
N ALA A 395 54.78 -19.58 -13.90
CA ALA A 395 54.71 -18.48 -12.93
C ALA A 395 53.47 -18.53 -12.02
N ILE A 396 52.45 -19.32 -12.37
CA ILE A 396 51.20 -19.46 -11.61
C ILE A 396 51.31 -20.65 -10.65
N LEU A 397 51.03 -20.43 -9.36
CA LEU A 397 51.00 -21.51 -8.36
C LEU A 397 49.57 -22.02 -8.16
N VAL A 398 49.42 -23.33 -8.07
CA VAL A 398 48.14 -24.00 -7.82
C VAL A 398 48.18 -24.61 -6.41
N GLU A 399 47.35 -24.08 -5.51
CA GLU A 399 47.20 -24.49 -4.12
C GLU A 399 45.84 -25.21 -3.98
N VAL A 400 45.85 -26.55 -3.91
CA VAL A 400 44.63 -27.37 -3.80
C VAL A 400 44.75 -28.22 -2.54
N PRO A 401 43.68 -28.43 -1.75
CA PRO A 401 43.73 -29.29 -0.57
C PRO A 401 43.99 -30.75 -0.97
N ASP A 402 44.54 -31.51 -0.03
CA ASP A 402 44.78 -32.96 -0.22
C ASP A 402 43.48 -33.76 -0.39
N ILE A 403 42.34 -33.18 -0.01
CA ILE A 403 41.02 -33.78 -0.16
C ILE A 403 40.49 -33.49 -1.57
N PRO A 404 40.03 -34.52 -2.32
CA PRO A 404 39.44 -34.31 -3.64
C PRO A 404 38.20 -33.40 -3.59
N VAL A 405 38.25 -32.28 -4.30
CA VAL A 405 37.13 -31.36 -4.47
C VAL A 405 36.60 -31.43 -5.89
N ALA A 406 35.31 -31.70 -6.04
CA ALA A 406 34.61 -31.68 -7.32
C ALA A 406 33.40 -30.73 -7.28
N VAL A 407 33.20 -29.98 -8.35
CA VAL A 407 32.10 -29.01 -8.49
C VAL A 407 31.21 -29.37 -9.68
N ALA A 408 29.91 -29.09 -9.57
CA ALA A 408 29.01 -29.18 -10.71
C ALA A 408 29.06 -27.87 -11.49
N PHE A 409 29.66 -27.87 -12.68
CA PHE A 409 29.84 -26.66 -13.49
C PHE A 409 29.95 -27.00 -14.98
N ASP A 410 29.57 -26.08 -15.86
CA ASP A 410 29.89 -26.18 -17.29
C ASP A 410 31.40 -25.94 -17.51
N ARG A 411 32.11 -26.93 -18.04
CA ARG A 411 33.57 -26.87 -18.22
C ARG A 411 34.02 -25.66 -19.04
N GLY A 412 33.30 -25.33 -20.11
CA GLY A 412 33.63 -24.19 -20.96
C GLY A 412 33.46 -22.87 -20.21
N HIS A 413 32.37 -22.73 -19.46
CA HIS A 413 32.14 -21.55 -18.62
C HIS A 413 33.23 -21.40 -17.54
N LEU A 414 33.60 -22.49 -16.86
CA LEU A 414 34.62 -22.45 -15.82
C LEU A 414 35.99 -22.06 -16.38
N THR A 415 36.39 -22.65 -17.52
CA THR A 415 37.62 -22.27 -18.24
C THR A 415 37.60 -20.78 -18.57
N GLN A 416 36.51 -20.28 -19.15
CA GLN A 416 36.41 -18.87 -19.56
C GLN A 416 36.47 -17.89 -18.38
N ILE A 417 35.76 -18.18 -17.28
CA ILE A 417 35.83 -17.39 -16.04
C ILE A 417 37.27 -17.30 -15.57
N LEU A 418 37.95 -18.45 -15.42
CA LEU A 418 39.30 -18.48 -14.87
C LEU A 418 40.34 -17.89 -15.80
N PHE A 419 40.22 -18.06 -17.12
CA PHE A 419 41.07 -17.36 -18.08
C PHE A 419 40.95 -15.84 -17.96
N ASN A 420 39.73 -15.31 -17.78
CA ASN A 420 39.52 -13.89 -17.56
C ASN A 420 40.17 -13.40 -16.26
N LEU A 421 39.99 -14.15 -15.17
CA LEU A 421 40.59 -13.80 -13.88
C LEU A 421 42.12 -13.90 -13.91
N LEU A 422 42.68 -14.96 -14.50
CA LEU A 422 44.13 -15.17 -14.65
C LEU A 422 44.77 -14.09 -15.53
N ARG A 423 44.11 -13.71 -16.62
CA ARG A 423 44.57 -12.62 -17.50
C ARG A 423 44.63 -11.29 -16.75
N ASN A 424 43.64 -11.00 -15.91
CA ASN A 424 43.64 -9.80 -15.07
C ASN A 424 44.72 -9.88 -13.99
N ALA A 425 44.80 -10.99 -13.26
CA ALA A 425 45.81 -11.24 -12.23
C ALA A 425 47.24 -11.13 -12.77
N TRP A 426 47.52 -11.71 -13.94
CA TRP A 426 48.82 -11.63 -14.60
C TRP A 426 49.15 -10.21 -15.10
N ARG A 427 48.14 -9.49 -15.59
CA ARG A 427 48.31 -8.12 -16.10
C ARG A 427 48.66 -7.13 -14.99
N HIS A 428 48.00 -7.26 -13.83
CA HIS A 428 48.11 -6.31 -12.72
C HIS A 428 49.07 -6.76 -11.60
N GLY A 429 49.45 -8.04 -11.56
CA GLY A 429 50.47 -8.56 -10.64
C GLY A 429 51.91 -8.22 -11.07
N SER A 430 52.88 -8.56 -10.22
CA SER A 430 54.30 -8.24 -10.45
C SER A 430 54.99 -9.05 -11.57
N ARG A 431 54.28 -10.01 -12.17
CA ARG A 431 54.76 -10.96 -13.21
C ARG A 431 55.98 -11.80 -12.79
N GLN A 432 56.18 -11.98 -11.50
CA GLN A 432 57.19 -12.89 -10.95
C GLN A 432 56.58 -14.27 -10.71
N THR A 433 57.42 -15.30 -10.56
CA THR A 433 56.96 -16.64 -10.16
C THR A 433 56.24 -16.55 -8.82
N GLY A 434 55.01 -17.08 -8.75
CA GLY A 434 54.15 -17.01 -7.56
C GLY A 434 53.41 -15.68 -7.38
N ALA A 435 53.52 -14.74 -8.34
CA ALA A 435 52.75 -13.50 -8.34
C ALA A 435 51.25 -13.74 -8.49
N VAL A 436 50.86 -14.84 -9.15
CA VAL A 436 49.46 -15.28 -9.30
C VAL A 436 49.30 -16.66 -8.66
N ARG A 437 48.25 -16.83 -7.86
CA ARG A 437 47.94 -18.07 -7.14
C ARG A 437 46.49 -18.46 -7.38
N LEU A 438 46.27 -19.71 -7.75
CA LEU A 438 44.96 -20.35 -7.77
C LEU A 438 44.82 -21.16 -6.49
N ARG A 439 43.87 -20.81 -5.64
CA ARG A 439 43.62 -21.52 -4.38
C ARG A 439 42.24 -22.15 -4.37
N VAL A 440 42.16 -23.40 -3.93
CA VAL A 440 40.90 -24.09 -3.66
C VAL A 440 40.72 -24.23 -2.16
N GLU A 441 39.56 -23.88 -1.65
CA GLU A 441 39.17 -24.07 -0.25
C GLU A 441 37.85 -24.84 -0.22
N GLY A 442 37.80 -25.95 0.51
CA GLY A 442 36.58 -26.71 0.74
C GLY A 442 35.94 -26.30 2.06
N GLU A 443 34.72 -25.76 2.01
CA GLU A 443 33.89 -25.47 3.19
C GLU A 443 32.74 -26.49 3.29
N PRO A 444 32.03 -26.62 4.43
CA PRO A 444 31.04 -27.67 4.63
C PRO A 444 29.95 -27.76 3.55
N ASP A 445 29.52 -26.62 2.98
CA ASP A 445 28.39 -26.55 2.04
C ASP A 445 28.79 -26.17 0.61
N ARG A 446 29.98 -25.58 0.40
CA ARG A 446 30.42 -25.01 -0.89
C ARG A 446 31.94 -25.09 -1.08
N ALA A 447 32.36 -25.07 -2.35
CA ALA A 447 33.76 -24.98 -2.72
C ALA A 447 34.08 -23.54 -3.18
N HIS A 448 35.22 -23.01 -2.72
CA HIS A 448 35.72 -21.70 -3.12
C HIS A 448 36.95 -21.83 -4.02
N LEU A 449 36.90 -21.22 -5.20
CA LEU A 449 38.02 -21.05 -6.11
C LEU A 449 38.48 -19.60 -6.05
N SER A 450 39.70 -19.37 -5.57
CA SER A 450 40.27 -18.04 -5.44
C SER A 450 41.39 -17.83 -6.45
N VAL A 451 41.34 -16.72 -7.18
CA VAL A 451 42.46 -16.22 -7.99
C VAL A 451 43.04 -15.03 -7.26
N LEU A 452 44.28 -15.16 -6.77
CA LEU A 452 44.99 -14.14 -6.02
C LEU A 452 46.18 -13.61 -6.82
N ASP A 453 46.37 -12.30 -6.83
CA ASP A 453 47.57 -11.64 -7.30
C ASP A 453 48.20 -10.74 -6.23
N ASN A 454 49.46 -10.40 -6.44
CA ASN A 454 50.23 -9.50 -5.58
C ASN A 454 50.26 -8.04 -6.08
N GLY A 455 49.32 -7.67 -6.95
CA GLY A 455 49.15 -6.32 -7.44
C GLY A 455 48.56 -5.36 -6.41
N PRO A 456 48.39 -4.07 -6.77
CA PRO A 456 47.91 -3.02 -5.87
C PRO A 456 46.43 -3.17 -5.46
N GLY A 457 45.72 -4.17 -5.98
CA GLY A 457 44.28 -4.31 -5.83
C GLY A 457 43.50 -3.24 -6.58
N VAL A 458 42.23 -3.07 -6.20
CA VAL A 458 41.27 -2.15 -6.80
C VAL A 458 40.88 -1.08 -5.77
N SER A 459 40.85 0.19 -6.16
CA SER A 459 40.41 1.30 -5.30
C SER A 459 38.95 1.14 -4.88
N GLU A 460 38.57 1.67 -3.71
CA GLU A 460 37.19 1.57 -3.18
C GLU A 460 36.13 2.07 -4.17
N ASP A 461 36.39 3.20 -4.84
CA ASP A 461 35.49 3.74 -5.86
C ASP A 461 35.31 2.79 -7.06
N ALA A 462 36.38 2.14 -7.49
CA ALA A 462 36.34 1.22 -8.64
C ALA A 462 35.69 -0.13 -8.28
N GLN A 463 35.73 -0.56 -7.01
CA GLN A 463 35.12 -1.81 -6.55
C GLN A 463 33.61 -1.85 -6.81
N LEU A 464 32.91 -0.71 -6.72
CA LEU A 464 31.48 -0.60 -6.96
C LEU A 464 31.09 -0.92 -8.42
N HIS A 465 32.01 -0.70 -9.36
CA HIS A 465 31.76 -0.79 -10.80
C HIS A 465 32.51 -1.97 -11.46
N LEU A 466 33.28 -2.76 -10.71
CA LEU A 466 34.16 -3.83 -11.24
C LEU A 466 33.47 -4.82 -12.18
N PHE A 467 32.20 -5.10 -11.92
CA PHE A 467 31.41 -6.05 -12.68
C PHE A 467 30.41 -5.38 -13.63
N GLU A 468 30.45 -4.06 -13.77
CA GLU A 468 29.66 -3.36 -14.77
C GLU A 468 30.29 -3.55 -16.17
N PRO A 469 29.48 -3.69 -17.23
CA PRO A 469 30.00 -3.86 -18.57
C PRO A 469 30.75 -2.60 -19.03
N PHE A 470 31.87 -2.79 -19.73
CA PHE A 470 32.78 -1.75 -20.25
C PHE A 470 33.55 -0.97 -19.18
N PHE A 471 33.41 -1.32 -17.90
CA PHE A 471 34.24 -0.74 -16.86
C PHE A 471 35.66 -1.29 -16.95
N THR A 472 36.64 -0.41 -17.14
CA THR A 472 38.06 -0.76 -17.07
C THR A 472 38.89 0.47 -16.71
N THR A 473 39.96 0.26 -15.96
CA THR A 473 40.98 1.29 -15.69
C THR A 473 42.15 1.22 -16.69
N ASP A 474 42.13 0.24 -17.60
CA ASP A 474 43.16 0.02 -18.60
C ASP A 474 42.69 0.48 -20.00
N SER A 475 43.48 1.36 -20.61
CA SER A 475 43.28 1.86 -21.97
C SER A 475 43.18 0.76 -23.05
N GLN A 476 43.76 -0.43 -22.81
CA GLN A 476 43.74 -1.59 -23.71
C GLN A 476 42.71 -2.66 -23.30
N GLY A 477 41.98 -2.46 -22.21
CA GLY A 477 40.91 -3.35 -21.76
C GLY A 477 39.61 -3.12 -22.51
N THR A 478 38.84 -4.19 -22.74
CA THR A 478 37.47 -4.11 -23.26
C THR A 478 36.45 -3.79 -22.16
N GLY A 479 36.80 -4.04 -20.89
CA GLY A 479 35.92 -3.93 -19.74
C GLY A 479 34.78 -4.95 -19.70
N LEU A 480 34.80 -5.97 -20.57
CA LEU A 480 33.75 -7.02 -20.60
C LEU A 480 34.14 -8.29 -19.84
N GLY A 481 35.43 -8.54 -19.62
CA GLY A 481 35.91 -9.81 -19.05
C GLY A 481 35.31 -10.17 -17.68
N LEU A 482 35.30 -9.22 -16.73
CA LEU A 482 34.73 -9.45 -15.39
C LEU A 482 33.19 -9.54 -15.42
N TYR A 483 32.53 -8.72 -16.23
CA TYR A 483 31.09 -8.80 -16.45
C TYR A 483 30.69 -10.17 -16.99
N ILE A 484 31.38 -10.67 -18.02
CA ILE A 484 31.15 -12.01 -18.59
C ILE A 484 31.40 -13.08 -17.52
N ALA A 485 32.49 -12.98 -16.77
CA ALA A 485 32.83 -13.96 -15.74
C ALA A 485 31.72 -14.06 -14.67
N ARG A 486 31.18 -12.92 -14.22
CA ARG A 486 30.09 -12.87 -13.24
C ARG A 486 28.83 -13.54 -13.77
N GLU A 487 28.46 -13.24 -15.00
CA GLU A 487 27.23 -13.78 -15.56
C GLU A 487 27.33 -15.27 -15.92
N LEU A 488 28.52 -15.75 -16.30
CA LEU A 488 28.77 -17.19 -16.47
C LEU A 488 28.74 -17.92 -15.13
N ALA A 489 29.17 -17.27 -14.03
CA ALA A 489 29.04 -17.81 -12.69
C ALA A 489 27.56 -17.91 -12.27
N GLU A 490 26.79 -16.82 -12.43
CA GLU A 490 25.36 -16.79 -12.10
C GLU A 490 24.56 -17.83 -12.92
N ALA A 491 24.90 -18.04 -14.20
CA ALA A 491 24.32 -19.07 -15.04
C ALA A 491 24.56 -20.51 -14.51
N ASN A 492 25.62 -20.73 -13.74
CA ASN A 492 25.96 -22.02 -13.10
C ASN A 492 25.56 -22.06 -11.62
N GLU A 493 24.66 -21.19 -11.15
CA GLU A 493 24.29 -21.07 -9.73
C GLU A 493 25.49 -20.86 -8.80
N ALA A 494 26.49 -20.11 -9.28
CA ALA A 494 27.70 -19.74 -8.56
C ALA A 494 27.80 -18.22 -8.41
N TRP A 495 28.63 -17.78 -7.46
CA TRP A 495 28.85 -16.36 -7.15
C TRP A 495 30.31 -15.99 -7.35
N LEU A 496 30.57 -14.87 -8.03
CA LEU A 496 31.91 -14.33 -8.24
C LEU A 496 32.03 -12.97 -7.53
N ASP A 497 32.92 -12.92 -6.54
CA ASP A 497 33.14 -11.74 -5.70
C ASP A 497 34.60 -11.26 -5.76
N TYR A 498 34.81 -9.97 -5.49
CA TYR A 498 36.12 -9.40 -5.23
C TYR A 498 36.33 -9.28 -3.71
N VAL A 499 37.46 -9.75 -3.21
CA VAL A 499 37.81 -9.77 -1.78
C VAL A 499 38.96 -8.79 -1.53
N PRO A 500 38.70 -7.58 -1.00
CA PRO A 500 39.75 -6.61 -0.69
C PRO A 500 40.67 -7.09 0.44
N PRO A 501 41.89 -6.51 0.61
CA PRO A 501 42.42 -5.33 -0.08
C PRO A 501 43.32 -5.64 -1.29
N SER A 502 43.75 -6.89 -1.47
CA SER A 502 44.61 -7.32 -2.58
C SER A 502 43.81 -7.72 -3.82
N GLY A 503 44.48 -7.99 -4.95
CA GLY A 503 43.84 -8.55 -6.13
C GLY A 503 43.35 -9.98 -5.89
N HIS A 504 42.18 -10.15 -5.28
CA HIS A 504 41.63 -11.45 -4.94
C HIS A 504 40.20 -11.55 -5.46
N PHE A 505 39.97 -12.46 -6.40
CA PHE A 505 38.64 -12.84 -6.88
C PHE A 505 38.28 -14.23 -6.37
N ARG A 506 37.07 -14.40 -5.83
CA ARG A 506 36.58 -15.66 -5.27
C ARG A 506 35.31 -16.11 -6.01
N LEU A 507 35.38 -17.29 -6.61
CA LEU A 507 34.26 -18.00 -7.21
C LEU A 507 33.73 -19.06 -6.23
N THR A 508 32.46 -18.96 -5.85
CA THR A 508 31.79 -19.84 -4.89
C THR A 508 30.85 -20.80 -5.62
N CYS A 509 31.18 -22.09 -5.62
CA CYS A 509 30.50 -23.14 -6.38
C CYS A 509 29.78 -24.15 -5.46
N ARG A 510 28.76 -24.83 -5.99
CA ARG A 510 28.16 -26.02 -5.34
C ARG A 510 29.04 -27.24 -5.60
N TYR A 511 29.12 -28.15 -4.64
CA TYR A 511 29.73 -29.45 -4.85
C TYR A 511 29.00 -30.24 -5.93
N ALA A 512 29.75 -31.08 -6.65
CA ALA A 512 29.14 -32.09 -7.50
C ALA A 512 28.38 -33.11 -6.62
N PRO A 513 27.17 -33.54 -7.03
CA PRO A 513 26.38 -34.52 -6.29
C PRO A 513 27.01 -35.91 -6.25
#